data_AF-A0A2S6NLS3-F1
#
_entry.id   AF-A0A2S6NLS3-F1
#
_cell.length_a   1.000
_cell.length_b   1.000
_cell.length_c   1.000
_cell.angle_alpha   90.00
_cell.angle_beta   90.00
_cell.angle_gamma   90.00
#
_symmetry.space_group_name_H-M   'P 1'
#
loop_
_entity.id
_entity.type
_entity.pdbx_description
1 polymer ?
#
loop_
_entity_poly.entity_id
_entity_poly.type
_entity_poly.pdbx_seq_one_letter_code
_entity_poly.pdbx_strand_id
1 'polypeptide(L)'
;MRTTLCLVFLLGSLAGCGRHQPDRVTGGAATGAGTGATIGLIGGPIGVAAGALIGGGVGAVTGAVVSPSHVNLGPPLWSNHTQ
;
A
#
# COMPACT_ATOMS: atom_id res chain seq x y z
N MET A 1 14.26 16.15 9.17
CA MET A 1 13.48 16.12 7.90
C MET A 1 13.76 14.85 7.10
N ARG A 2 14.99 14.60 6.62
CA ARG A 2 15.33 13.36 5.88
C ARG A 2 15.15 12.08 6.71
N THR A 3 15.59 12.11 7.97
CA THR A 3 15.41 11.01 8.94
C THR A 3 13.94 10.76 9.28
N THR A 4 13.15 11.83 9.37
CA THR A 4 11.72 11.79 9.63
C THR A 4 10.96 11.12 8.47
N LEU A 5 11.35 11.40 7.22
CA LEU A 5 10.75 10.79 6.02
C LEU A 5 11.01 9.28 5.95
N CYS A 6 12.24 8.84 6.24
CA CYS A 6 12.58 7.41 6.29
C CYS A 6 11.79 6.69 7.37
N LEU A 7 11.61 7.31 8.53
CA LEU A 7 10.90 6.70 9.65
C LEU A 7 9.40 6.54 9.35
N VAL A 8 8.77 7.54 8.74
CA VAL A 8 7.37 7.46 8.27
C VAL A 8 7.20 6.40 7.18
N PHE A 9 8.14 6.28 6.25
CA PHE A 9 8.10 5.26 5.19
C PHE A 9 8.25 3.84 5.75
N LEU A 10 9.14 3.65 6.74
CA LEU A 10 9.36 2.36 7.40
C LEU A 10 8.15 1.92 8.23
N LEU A 11 7.54 2.84 8.98
CA LEU A 11 6.31 2.56 9.74
C LEU A 11 5.10 2.33 8.81
N GLY A 12 5.01 3.08 7.71
CA GLY A 12 3.95 2.91 6.70
C GLY A 12 4.04 1.57 5.96
N SER A 13 5.26 1.07 5.74
CA SER A 13 5.50 -0.26 5.18
C SER A 13 5.03 -1.38 6.12
N LEU A 14 5.17 -1.17 7.44
CA LEU A 14 4.66 -2.09 8.47
C LEU A 14 3.12 -2.07 8.54
N ALA A 15 2.50 -0.89 8.42
CA ALA A 15 1.04 -0.73 8.44
C ALA A 15 0.36 -1.26 7.16
N GLY A 16 0.99 -1.10 5.98
CA GLY A 16 0.53 -1.72 4.72
C GLY A 16 0.65 -3.26 4.73
N CYS A 17 1.57 -3.80 5.54
CA CYS A 17 1.63 -5.23 5.86
C CYS A 17 0.48 -5.68 6.78
N GLY A 18 -0.23 -4.74 7.42
CA GLY A 18 -1.38 -4.96 8.28
C GLY A 18 -2.56 -5.62 7.56
N ARG A 19 -3.20 -6.58 8.26
CA ARG A 19 -4.23 -7.48 7.73
C ARG A 19 -5.59 -6.83 7.44
N HIS A 20 -5.76 -5.52 7.66
CA HIS A 20 -7.02 -4.81 7.48
C HIS A 20 -7.15 -4.20 6.08
N GLN A 21 -8.27 -4.49 5.43
CA GLN A 21 -8.60 -4.05 4.08
C GLN A 21 -8.51 -2.52 3.86
N PRO A 22 -9.05 -1.64 4.72
CA PRO A 22 -9.01 -0.20 4.47
C PRO A 22 -7.59 0.39 4.49
N ASP A 23 -6.69 -0.15 5.32
CA ASP A 23 -5.30 0.28 5.38
C ASP A 23 -4.52 -0.12 4.12
N ARG A 24 -4.84 -1.28 3.52
CA ARG A 24 -4.25 -1.71 2.25
C ARG A 24 -4.76 -0.92 1.06
N VAL A 25 -6.05 -0.60 1.02
CA VAL A 25 -6.63 0.26 -0.02
C VAL A 25 -5.97 1.63 0.03
N THR A 26 -5.90 2.23 1.21
CA THR A 26 -5.34 3.57 1.39
C THR A 26 -3.82 3.58 1.16
N GLY A 27 -3.11 2.58 1.68
CA GLY A 27 -1.67 2.42 1.49
C GLY A 27 -1.30 2.16 0.03
N GLY A 28 -2.05 1.29 -0.66
CA GLY A 28 -1.88 0.99 -2.08
C GLY A 28 -2.22 2.19 -2.97
N ALA A 29 -3.26 2.95 -2.61
CA ALA A 29 -3.59 4.20 -3.29
C ALA A 29 -2.49 5.26 -3.13
N ALA A 30 -1.98 5.45 -1.91
CA ALA A 30 -0.97 6.45 -1.63
C ALA A 30 0.38 6.12 -2.31
N THR A 31 0.82 4.87 -2.22
CA THR A 31 2.05 4.41 -2.88
C THR A 31 1.91 4.40 -4.40
N GLY A 32 0.80 3.88 -4.93
CA GLY A 32 0.50 3.91 -6.35
C GLY A 32 0.43 5.33 -6.90
N ALA A 33 -0.19 6.28 -6.18
CA ALA A 33 -0.23 7.68 -6.57
C ALA A 33 1.16 8.32 -6.53
N GLY A 34 1.96 8.04 -5.50
CA GLY A 34 3.33 8.53 -5.40
C GLY A 34 4.20 8.04 -6.57
N THR A 35 4.19 6.75 -6.85
CA THR A 35 4.97 6.17 -7.96
C THR A 35 4.45 6.68 -9.31
N GLY A 36 3.13 6.70 -9.52
CA GLY A 36 2.53 7.22 -10.73
C GLY A 36 2.83 8.69 -10.98
N ALA A 37 2.85 9.52 -9.92
CA ALA A 37 3.28 10.92 -9.98
C ALA A 37 4.76 11.05 -10.39
N THR A 38 5.63 10.21 -9.82
CA THR A 38 7.07 10.24 -10.15
C THR A 38 7.35 9.84 -11.59
N ILE A 39 6.66 8.83 -12.11
CA ILE A 39 6.76 8.44 -13.53
C ILE A 39 6.08 9.49 -14.41
N GLY A 40 5.02 10.13 -13.92
CA GLY A 40 4.32 11.21 -14.60
C GLY A 40 5.16 12.47 -14.83
N LEU A 41 6.28 12.65 -14.12
CA LEU A 41 7.18 13.81 -14.29
C LEU A 41 7.67 13.98 -15.73
N ILE A 42 7.83 12.89 -16.49
CA ILE A 42 8.26 12.95 -17.88
C ILE A 42 7.22 13.65 -18.77
N GLY A 43 5.94 13.57 -18.41
CA GLY A 43 4.82 14.22 -19.10
C GLY A 43 4.50 15.61 -18.57
N GLY A 44 5.35 16.20 -17.72
CA GLY A 44 5.10 17.50 -17.10
C GLY A 44 3.99 17.47 -16.03
N PRO A 45 3.47 18.63 -15.60
CA PRO A 45 2.52 18.72 -14.48
C PRO A 45 1.22 17.94 -14.73
N ILE A 46 0.77 17.85 -15.98
CA ILE A 46 -0.39 17.03 -16.37
C ILE A 46 -0.05 15.54 -16.24
N GLY A 47 1.15 15.13 -16.66
CA GLY A 47 1.62 13.76 -16.50
C GLY A 47 1.72 13.33 -15.04
N VAL A 48 2.17 14.23 -14.14
CA VAL A 48 2.21 13.98 -12.69
C VAL A 48 0.80 13.76 -12.14
N ALA A 49 -0.15 14.63 -12.48
CA ALA A 49 -1.53 14.51 -12.00
C ALA A 49 -2.22 13.25 -12.56
N ALA A 50 -2.06 12.98 -13.86
CA ALA A 50 -2.61 11.79 -14.50
C ALA A 50 -1.99 10.52 -13.94
N GLY A 51 -0.66 10.48 -13.79
CA GLY A 51 0.06 9.38 -13.20
C GLY A 51 -0.34 9.13 -11.75
N ALA A 52 -0.51 10.18 -10.94
CA ALA A 52 -0.97 10.07 -9.56
C ALA A 52 -2.39 9.50 -9.47
N LEU A 53 -3.31 9.97 -10.32
CA LEU A 53 -4.69 9.50 -10.34
C LEU A 53 -4.79 8.05 -10.80
N ILE A 54 -4.07 7.70 -11.88
CA ILE A 54 -4.06 6.33 -12.41
C ILE A 54 -3.39 5.38 -11.42
N GLY A 55 -2.19 5.72 -10.96
CA GLY A 55 -1.45 4.90 -10.02
C GLY A 55 -2.17 4.75 -8.68
N GLY A 56 -2.80 5.82 -8.18
CA GLY A 56 -3.60 5.78 -6.96
C GLY A 56 -4.89 4.99 -7.11
N GLY A 57 -5.59 5.15 -8.24
CA GLY A 57 -6.80 4.39 -8.54
C GLY A 57 -6.52 2.89 -8.68
N VAL A 58 -5.50 2.52 -9.47
CA VAL A 58 -5.09 1.12 -9.64
C VAL A 58 -4.59 0.52 -8.32
N GLY A 59 -3.81 1.27 -7.53
CA GLY A 59 -3.34 0.85 -6.22
C GLY A 59 -4.46 0.65 -5.20
N ALA A 60 -5.46 1.54 -5.19
CA ALA A 60 -6.65 1.41 -4.35
C ALA A 60 -7.48 0.18 -4.72
N VAL A 61 -7.75 -0.01 -6.02
CA VAL A 61 -8.50 -1.16 -6.54
C VAL A 61 -7.77 -2.44 -6.19
N THR A 62 -6.45 -2.50 -6.41
CA THR A 62 -5.63 -3.67 -6.07
C THR A 62 -5.70 -3.98 -4.58
N GLY A 63 -5.61 -2.96 -3.71
CA GLY A 63 -5.77 -3.12 -2.26
C GLY A 63 -7.18 -3.54 -1.83
N ALA A 64 -8.20 -3.28 -2.64
CA ALA A 64 -9.60 -3.64 -2.37
C ALA A 64 -9.96 -5.04 -2.90
N VAL A 65 -9.44 -5.41 -4.06
CA VAL A 65 -9.76 -6.69 -4.74
C VAL A 65 -8.85 -7.83 -4.28
N VAL A 66 -7.60 -7.54 -3.89
CA VAL A 66 -6.68 -8.56 -3.37
C VAL A 66 -7.05 -8.85 -1.91
N SER A 67 -7.97 -9.77 -1.72
CA SER A 67 -8.45 -10.18 -0.40
C SER A 67 -7.36 -10.91 0.40
N PRO A 68 -7.17 -10.59 1.69
CA PRO A 68 -6.18 -11.21 2.58
C PRO A 68 -6.46 -12.70 2.88
N SER A 69 -7.61 -13.23 2.45
CA SER A 69 -7.97 -14.64 2.56
C SER A 69 -7.06 -15.58 1.75
N HIS A 70 -6.31 -15.09 0.75
CA HIS A 70 -5.27 -15.88 0.08
C HIS A 70 -3.98 -16.05 0.90
N VAL A 71 -3.80 -15.30 1.99
CA VAL A 71 -2.63 -15.39 2.89
C VAL A 71 -3.02 -15.66 4.34
N ASN A 72 -4.23 -16.19 4.57
CA ASN A 72 -4.62 -16.72 5.88
C ASN A 72 -4.32 -18.22 5.89
N LEU A 73 -3.07 -18.58 6.20
CA LEU A 73 -2.54 -19.96 6.19
C LEU A 73 -3.16 -20.88 7.27
N GLY A 74 -4.36 -20.58 7.75
CA GLY A 74 -4.92 -21.19 8.95
C GLY A 74 -4.11 -20.83 10.20
N PRO A 75 -4.61 -21.20 11.38
CA PRO A 75 -3.84 -21.09 12.61
C PRO A 75 -2.52 -21.88 12.45
N PRO A 76 -1.37 -21.27 12.79
CA PRO A 76 -0.09 -21.94 12.65
C PRO A 76 -0.04 -23.18 13.56
N LEU A 77 0.56 -24.27 13.10
CA LEU A 77 0.68 -25.54 13.85
C LEU A 77 1.42 -25.43 15.20
N TRP A 78 2.11 -24.31 15.47
CA TRP A 78 2.72 -24.02 16.77
C TRP A 78 1.88 -23.12 17.68
N SER A 79 0.66 -22.72 17.27
CA SER A 79 -0.28 -22.08 18.20
C SER A 79 -0.70 -23.13 19.22
N ASN A 80 0.02 -23.16 20.34
CA ASN A 80 -0.32 -23.97 21.50
C ASN A 80 -1.71 -23.54 21.96
N HIS A 81 -2.71 -24.38 21.66
CA HIS A 81 -4.03 -24.30 22.25
C HIS A 81 -3.92 -24.89 23.66
N THR A 82 -3.21 -24.22 24.54
CA THR A 82 -3.36 -24.42 25.98
C THR A 82 -4.61 -23.66 26.38
N GLN A 83 -5.70 -24.42 26.56
CA GLN A 83 -6.89 -24.02 27.31
C GLN A 83 -6.51 -23.45 28.67
#